data_AF-A0A835GVP9-F1
#
_entry.id   AF-A0A835GVP9-F1
#
_cell.length_a   1.000
_cell.length_b   1.000
_cell.length_c   1.000
_cell.angle_alpha   90.00
_cell.angle_beta   90.00
_cell.angle_gamma   90.00
#
_symmetry.space_group_name_H-M   'P 1'
#
loop_
_entity.id
_entity.type
_entity.pdbx_description
1 polymer ?
#
loop_
_entity_poly.entity_id
_entity_poly.type
_entity_poly.pdbx_seq_one_letter_code
_entity_poly.pdbx_strand_id
1 'polypeptide(L)'
;MKLTVMTADEQFITLDVDPEESQQLVFNGNEMTNEKRLSGIGIKDGDLVMMMISNASSNRAPASDLRFDPDGSAVNPGAFQQHVRNNSNMISQLLQI
;
A
#
# COMPACT_ATOMS: atom_id res chain seq x y z
N MET A 1 14.31 7.93 6.86
CA MET A 1 15.36 8.69 6.11
C MET A 1 14.80 10.04 5.73
N LYS A 2 15.63 11.09 5.62
CA LYS A 2 15.17 12.41 5.14
C LYS A 2 15.69 12.68 3.73
N LEU A 3 14.79 13.03 2.82
CA LEU A 3 15.10 13.43 1.46
C LEU A 3 14.75 14.91 1.27
N THR A 4 15.62 15.68 0.62
CA THR A 4 15.33 17.07 0.25
C THR A 4 15.11 17.14 -1.25
N VAL A 5 13.94 17.61 -1.67
CA VAL A 5 13.55 17.80 -3.07
C VAL A 5 13.55 19.29 -3.38
N MET A 6 14.11 19.65 -4.54
CA MET A 6 14.03 21.00 -5.08
C MET A 6 12.92 21.06 -6.13
N THR A 7 11.98 21.98 -5.99
CA THR A 7 10.92 22.22 -6.99
C THR A 7 11.41 23.14 -8.10
N ALA A 8 10.63 23.24 -9.18
CA ALA A 8 10.93 24.13 -10.30
C ALA A 8 10.98 25.62 -9.88
N ASP A 9 10.24 25.99 -8.83
CA ASP A 9 10.22 27.33 -8.24
C ASP A 9 11.36 27.56 -7.23
N GLU A 10 12.41 26.74 -7.30
CA GLU A 10 13.60 26.80 -6.42
C GLU A 10 13.29 26.64 -4.92
N GLN A 11 12.15 26.02 -4.59
CA GLN A 11 11.79 25.73 -3.21
C GLN A 11 12.33 24.37 -2.78
N PHE A 12 12.76 24.28 -1.52
CA PHE A 12 13.22 23.02 -0.92
C PHE A 12 12.14 22.42 -0.03
N ILE A 13 11.79 21.17 -0.30
CA ILE A 13 10.84 20.39 0.48
C ILE A 13 11.60 19.22 1.11
N THR A 14 11.55 19.10 2.43
CA THR A 14 12.09 17.92 3.13
C THR A 14 10.98 16.91 3.38
N LEU A 15 11.18 15.69 2.89
CA LEU A 15 10.30 14.56 3.08
C LEU A 15 10.96 13.56 4.03
N ASP A 16 10.19 13.04 4.99
CA ASP A 16 10.59 11.88 5.76
C ASP A 16 10.06 10.62 5.05
N VAL A 17 10.97 9.72 4.70
CA VAL A 17 10.75 8.58 3.83
C VAL A 17 11.41 7.34 4.42
N ASP A 18 10.76 6.18 4.32
CA ASP A 18 11.42 4.91 4.64
C ASP A 18 12.17 4.39 3.40
N PRO A 19 13.50 4.21 3.45
CA PRO A 19 14.26 3.72 2.30
C PRO A 19 13.99 2.25 1.95
N GLU A 20 13.45 1.46 2.88
CA GLU A 20 13.19 0.03 2.67
C GLU A 20 11.79 -0.22 2.08
N GLU A 21 10.94 0.79 2.07
CA GLU A 21 9.56 0.68 1.59
C GLU A 21 9.36 1.34 0.23
N SER A 22 8.52 0.71 -0.60
CA SER A 22 8.08 1.33 -1.85
C SER A 22 7.06 2.43 -1.55
N GLN A 23 7.27 3.62 -2.09
CA GLN A 23 6.34 4.74 -1.96
C GLN A 23 5.50 4.87 -3.23
N GLN A 24 4.19 4.99 -3.07
CA GLN A 24 3.24 5.23 -4.14
C GLN A 24 2.54 6.57 -3.93
N LEU A 25 2.37 7.33 -5.01
CA LEU A 25 1.55 8.53 -5.00
C LEU A 25 0.12 8.17 -5.40
N VAL A 26 -0.87 8.67 -4.66
CA VAL A 26 -2.29 8.40 -4.86
C VAL A 26 -3.03 9.73 -5.00
N PHE A 27 -3.89 9.83 -6.01
CA PHE A 27 -4.76 10.97 -6.25
C PHE A 27 -6.20 10.48 -6.41
N ASN A 28 -7.14 11.02 -5.62
CA ASN A 28 -8.56 10.60 -5.61
C ASN A 28 -8.77 9.08 -5.50
N GLY A 29 -7.94 8.40 -4.70
CA GLY A 29 -7.99 6.95 -4.52
C GLY A 29 -7.40 6.13 -5.66
N ASN A 30 -6.84 6.76 -6.69
CA ASN A 30 -6.17 6.09 -7.80
C ASN A 30 -4.65 6.25 -7.70
N GLU A 31 -3.92 5.16 -7.93
CA GLU A 31 -2.46 5.18 -8.02
C GLU A 31 -1.99 6.02 -9.21
N MET A 32 -0.97 6.84 -8.97
CA MET A 32 -0.29 7.64 -9.97
C MET A 32 0.91 6.87 -10.52
N THR A 33 0.87 6.53 -11.81
CA THR A 33 2.00 5.89 -12.49
C THR A 33 2.99 6.94 -13.00
N ASN A 34 4.28 6.61 -12.94
CA ASN A 34 5.36 7.50 -13.40
C ASN A 34 5.28 7.87 -14.90
N GLU A 35 4.55 7.09 -15.68
CA GLU A 35 4.38 7.27 -17.13
C GLU A 35 3.38 8.38 -17.49
N LYS A 36 2.46 8.70 -16.57
CA LYS A 36 1.38 9.64 -16.83
C LYS A 36 1.76 11.05 -16.36
N ARG A 37 1.44 12.04 -17.20
CA ARG A 37 1.52 13.45 -16.81
C ARG A 37 0.42 13.77 -15.80
N LEU A 38 0.70 14.65 -14.84
CA LEU A 38 -0.27 15.15 -13.85
C LEU A 38 -1.55 15.69 -14.51
N SER A 39 -1.40 16.45 -15.61
CA SER A 39 -2.54 16.96 -16.38
C SER A 39 -3.39 15.87 -17.05
N GLY A 40 -2.77 14.74 -17.42
CA GLY A 40 -3.46 13.59 -18.02
C GLY A 40 -4.29 12.79 -17.03
N ILE A 41 -4.03 12.93 -15.73
CA ILE A 41 -4.83 12.35 -14.64
C ILE A 41 -5.73 13.40 -13.96
N GLY A 42 -5.76 14.62 -14.48
CA GLY A 42 -6.69 15.67 -14.06
C GLY A 42 -6.28 16.49 -12.85
N ILE A 43 -5.03 16.39 -12.40
CA ILE A 43 -4.51 17.18 -11.27
C ILE A 43 -4.39 18.66 -11.67
N LYS A 44 -4.82 19.52 -10.76
CA LYS A 44 -4.79 20.98 -10.87
C LYS A 44 -3.99 21.58 -9.72
N ASP A 45 -3.75 22.87 -9.82
CA ASP A 45 -3.18 23.63 -8.71
C ASP A 45 -4.09 23.57 -7.48
N GLY A 46 -3.49 23.41 -6.30
CA GLY A 46 -4.20 23.25 -5.02
C GLY A 46 -4.76 21.84 -4.74
N ASP A 47 -4.62 20.89 -5.66
CA ASP A 47 -5.04 19.50 -5.43
C ASP A 47 -4.09 18.77 -4.46
N LEU A 48 -4.66 17.89 -3.63
CA LEU A 48 -3.92 17.07 -2.68
C LEU A 48 -3.53 15.72 -3.30
N VAL A 49 -2.24 15.40 -3.26
CA VAL A 49 -1.71 14.06 -3.55
C VAL A 49 -1.27 13.42 -2.26
N MET A 50 -1.67 12.17 -2.04
CA MET A 50 -1.27 11.40 -0.85
C MET A 50 -0.14 10.45 -1.21
N MET A 51 0.95 10.49 -0.44
CA MET A 51 1.98 9.45 -0.50
C MET A 51 1.56 8.31 0.43
N MET A 52 1.47 7.10 -0.12
CA MET A 52 1.25 5.88 0.64
C MET A 52 2.49 5.01 0.61
N ILE A 53 2.70 4.31 1.72
CA ILE A 53 3.67 3.23 1.79
C ILE A 53 2.99 2.03 1.15
N SER A 54 3.36 1.74 -0.10
CA SER A 54 3.05 0.45 -0.70
C SER A 54 3.95 -0.55 -0.02
N ASN A 55 3.41 -1.22 1.00
CA ASN A 55 3.99 -2.48 1.40
C ASN A 55 4.00 -3.33 0.13
N ALA A 56 5.19 -3.55 -0.44
CA ALA A 56 5.39 -4.50 -1.53
C ALA A 56 4.97 -5.93 -1.10
N SER A 57 4.44 -6.09 0.12
CA SER A 57 3.58 -7.17 0.53
C SER A 57 2.08 -6.89 0.30
N SER A 58 1.64 -6.78 -0.95
CA SER A 58 0.65 -7.79 -1.35
C SER A 58 1.38 -9.12 -1.52
N ASN A 59 1.97 -9.60 -0.42
CA ASN A 59 2.29 -11.00 -0.20
C ASN A 59 0.94 -11.64 0.10
N ARG A 60 -0.01 -11.46 -0.82
CA ARG A 60 -1.26 -12.17 -0.82
C ARG A 60 -0.79 -13.58 -1.10
N ALA A 61 -0.71 -14.36 -0.03
CA ALA A 61 -0.29 -15.74 -0.13
C ALA A 61 -1.07 -16.36 -1.30
N PRO A 62 -0.39 -17.08 -2.21
CA PRO A 62 -1.06 -17.67 -3.35
C PRO A 62 -2.29 -18.43 -2.86
N ALA A 63 -3.38 -18.45 -3.63
CA ALA A 63 -4.64 -19.07 -3.17
C ALA A 63 -4.45 -20.51 -2.66
N SER A 64 -3.41 -21.20 -3.16
CA SER A 64 -2.87 -22.48 -2.69
C SER A 64 -2.55 -22.52 -1.19
N ASP A 65 -1.94 -21.47 -0.66
CA ASP A 65 -1.43 -21.36 0.71
C ASP A 65 -2.52 -21.03 1.74
N LEU A 66 -3.68 -20.55 1.27
CA LEU A 66 -4.85 -20.22 2.12
C LEU A 66 -5.85 -21.37 2.20
N ARG A 67 -5.54 -22.54 1.62
CA ARG A 67 -6.42 -23.71 1.66
C ARG A 67 -6.37 -24.36 3.05
N PHE A 68 -7.38 -25.17 3.32
CA PHE A 68 -7.42 -26.01 4.50
C PHE A 68 -7.13 -27.45 4.10
N ASP A 69 -6.37 -28.14 4.94
CA ASP A 69 -6.25 -29.59 4.91
C ASP A 69 -7.61 -30.24 5.26
N PRO A 70 -7.81 -31.53 4.92
CA PRO A 70 -9.06 -32.23 5.21
C PRO A 70 -9.40 -32.31 6.70
N ASP A 71 -8.41 -32.13 7.58
CA ASP A 71 -8.56 -32.05 9.04
C ASP A 71 -9.02 -30.68 9.53
N GLY A 72 -9.17 -29.70 8.61
CA GLY A 72 -9.58 -28.33 8.89
C GLY A 72 -8.44 -27.40 9.30
N SER A 73 -7.20 -27.89 9.38
CA SER A 73 -6.03 -27.03 9.63
C SER A 73 -5.63 -26.25 8.37
N ALA A 74 -4.97 -25.11 8.53
CA ALA A 74 -4.49 -24.33 7.39
C ALA A 74 -3.21 -24.97 6.82
N VAL A 75 -3.16 -25.19 5.50
CA VAL A 75 -2.00 -25.79 4.81
C VAL A 75 -0.71 -24.98 5.02
N ASN A 76 -0.84 -23.66 5.17
CA ASN A 76 0.22 -22.76 5.57
C ASN A 76 -0.29 -21.79 6.64
N PRO A 77 -0.11 -22.10 7.93
CA PRO A 77 -0.59 -21.28 9.04
C PRO A 77 0.01 -19.86 9.04
N GLY A 78 1.25 -19.70 8.57
CA GLY A 78 1.92 -18.40 8.48
C GLY A 78 1.27 -17.50 7.43
N ALA A 79 0.99 -18.05 6.25
CA ALA A 79 0.28 -17.36 5.17
C ALA A 79 -1.14 -16.96 5.58
N PHE A 80 -1.88 -17.85 6.25
CA PHE A 80 -3.21 -17.56 6.76
C PHE A 80 -3.20 -16.44 7.81
N GLN A 81 -2.27 -16.48 8.77
CA GLN A 81 -2.13 -15.42 9.77
C GLN A 81 -1.84 -14.06 9.13
N GLN A 82 -0.96 -14.01 8.13
CA GLN A 82 -0.72 -12.78 7.36
C GLN A 82 -1.97 -12.31 6.64
N HIS A 83 -2.71 -13.23 6.00
CA HIS A 83 -3.96 -12.91 5.31
C HIS A 83 -5.01 -12.29 6.24
N VAL A 84 -5.19 -12.85 7.44
CA VAL A 84 -6.10 -12.32 8.46
C VAL A 84 -5.63 -10.96 8.95
N ARG A 85 -4.34 -10.80 9.26
CA ARG A 85 -3.77 -9.51 9.73
C ARG A 85 -3.90 -8.39 8.69
N ASN A 86 -3.74 -8.74 7.41
CA ASN A 86 -3.82 -7.78 6.30
C ASN A 86 -5.27 -7.48 5.88
N ASN A 87 -6.24 -8.30 6.28
CA ASN A 87 -7.67 -8.03 6.07
C ASN A 87 -8.32 -7.52 7.36
N SER A 88 -8.29 -6.21 7.57
CA SER A 88 -8.95 -5.55 8.71
C SER A 88 -10.45 -5.88 8.83
N ASN A 89 -11.12 -6.16 7.69
CA ASN A 89 -12.53 -6.59 7.64
C ASN A 89 -12.75 -8.02 8.20
N MET A 90 -11.77 -8.93 8.08
CA MET A 90 -11.85 -10.28 8.64
C MET A 90 -11.63 -10.27 10.15
N ILE A 91 -10.67 -9.49 10.66
CA ILE A 91 -10.46 -9.36 12.11
C ILE A 91 -11.70 -8.77 12.79
N SER A 92 -12.35 -7.80 12.15
CA SER A 92 -13.58 -7.20 12.67
C SER A 92 -14.70 -8.23 12.85
N GLN A 93 -14.82 -9.21 11.94
CA GLN A 93 -15.82 -10.28 12.03
C GLN A 93 -15.46 -11.34 13.09
N LEU A 94 -14.16 -11.62 13.29
CA LEU A 94 -13.69 -12.58 14.29
C LEU A 94 -13.91 -12.07 15.73
N LEU A 95 -13.81 -10.76 15.94
CA LEU A 95 -13.98 -10.09 17.23
C LEU A 95 -15.45 -9.75 17.54
N GLN A 96 -16.38 -10.04 16.62
CA GLN A 96 -17.82 -9.79 16.76
C GLN A 96 -18.60 -10.98 17.38
N ILE A 97 -17.90 -11.93 17.99
CA ILE A 97 -18.50 -12.96 18.86
C ILE A 97 -18.85 -12.39 20.24
#